data_AF-A0A1K1S951-F1
#
_entry.id   AF-A0A1K1S951-F1
#
_cell.length_a   1.000
_cell.length_b   1.000
_cell.length_c   1.000
_cell.angle_alpha   90.00
_cell.angle_beta   90.00
_cell.angle_gamma   90.00
#
_symmetry.space_group_name_H-M   'P 1'
#
loop_
_entity.id
_entity.type
_entity.pdbx_description
1 polymer ?
#
loop_
_entity_poly.entity_id
_entity_poly.type
_entity_poly.pdbx_seq_one_letter_code
_entity_poly.pdbx_strand_id
1 'polypeptide(L)'
;MTENIFMRYFREKNNLSQEAVANVLHMSKEQYAELEAGKSILKFETAKHLDAFFKSETCYFYILGLQHQLMATQEELIDLLKKQAVGNGELSEEEASNLEALDESSELEKIPELLLEKVARNPTQVIQEVFRVRDIDSIRDDTWTWIKAAIANNKSSCEEEGIRLTLMTFYKDLLVLLEALHLINEKRKCENAVGVTESIGAHTTARSQNQPRDLVYELVMNPEQVLKSFYEKYTLKQLRFLFWNWLDAGISNEGVGYDEGIERSFLLLLYEHIYCLVEAAYYLNVNANRS
;
A
#
# COMPACT_ATOMS: atom_id res chain seq x y z
N MET A 1 21.27 -2.92 5.42
CA MET A 1 20.13 -2.88 6.36
C MET A 1 19.91 -1.44 6.81
N THR A 2 18.67 -0.99 6.72
CA THR A 2 18.24 0.39 7.03
C THR A 2 17.86 0.49 8.50
N GLU A 3 18.19 1.61 9.14
CA GLU A 3 17.84 1.89 10.53
C GLU A 3 16.32 1.76 10.77
N ASN A 4 15.90 1.21 11.91
CA ASN A 4 14.49 1.12 12.29
C ASN A 4 14.00 2.47 12.83
N ILE A 5 13.89 3.45 11.94
CA ILE A 5 13.54 4.85 12.23
C ILE A 5 12.27 4.96 13.07
N PHE A 6 11.30 4.06 12.86
CA PHE A 6 10.06 4.03 13.63
C PHE A 6 10.27 3.65 15.09
N MET A 7 11.13 2.67 15.42
CA MET A 7 11.43 2.33 16.82
C MET A 7 12.03 3.51 17.58
N ARG A 8 12.99 4.20 16.95
CA ARG A 8 13.56 5.44 17.49
C ARG A 8 12.48 6.51 17.67
N TYR A 9 11.68 6.74 16.64
CA TYR A 9 10.62 7.75 16.66
C TYR A 9 9.61 7.51 17.78
N PHE A 10 9.09 6.30 17.93
CA PHE A 10 8.12 5.98 18.99
C PHE A 10 8.75 6.08 20.39
N ARG A 11 9.99 5.64 20.57
CA ARG A 11 10.73 5.80 21.82
C ARG A 11 10.88 7.28 22.18
N GLU A 12 11.36 8.10 21.25
CA GLU A 12 11.62 9.53 21.46
C GLU A 12 10.32 10.32 21.67
N LYS A 13 9.27 10.03 20.89
CA LYS A 13 7.94 10.64 21.05
C LYS A 13 7.35 10.40 22.44
N ASN A 14 7.61 9.25 23.04
CA ASN A 14 7.14 8.89 24.37
C ASN A 14 8.13 9.27 25.49
N ASN A 15 9.22 9.99 25.19
CA ASN A 15 10.26 10.37 26.14
C ASN A 15 10.90 9.17 26.88
N LEU A 16 11.05 8.04 26.20
CA LEU A 16 11.62 6.82 26.77
C LEU A 16 13.12 6.69 26.44
N SER A 17 13.89 6.13 27.37
CA SER A 17 15.27 5.72 27.11
C SER A 17 15.31 4.35 26.43
N GLN A 18 16.41 4.03 25.74
CA GLN A 18 16.61 2.69 25.16
C GLN A 18 16.52 1.60 26.22
N GLU A 19 17.02 1.88 27.43
CA GLU A 19 16.98 0.96 28.57
C GLU A 19 15.55 0.72 29.08
N ALA A 20 14.71 1.76 29.09
CA ALA A 20 13.32 1.62 29.48
C ALA A 20 12.54 0.71 28.51
N VAL A 21 12.75 0.87 27.21
CA VAL A 21 12.10 0.01 26.20
C VAL A 21 12.69 -1.41 26.23
N ALA A 22 14.01 -1.56 26.37
CA ALA A 22 14.66 -2.86 26.47
C ALA A 22 14.14 -3.69 27.66
N ASN A 23 13.95 -3.06 28.82
CA ASN A 23 13.42 -3.71 30.02
C ASN A 23 12.00 -4.25 29.80
N VAL A 24 11.15 -3.50 29.10
CA VAL A 24 9.78 -3.91 28.77
C VAL A 24 9.78 -5.10 27.81
N LEU A 25 10.70 -5.11 26.86
CA LEU A 25 10.83 -6.20 25.89
C LEU A 25 11.62 -7.39 26.42
N HIS A 26 11.99 -7.37 27.71
CA HIS A 26 12.79 -8.41 28.35
C HIS A 26 14.09 -8.72 27.60
N MET A 27 14.77 -7.69 27.09
CA MET A 27 16.05 -7.80 26.38
C MET A 27 17.08 -6.82 26.95
N SER A 28 18.35 -7.02 26.60
CA SER A 28 19.41 -6.10 26.99
C SER A 28 19.32 -4.79 26.20
N LYS A 29 19.90 -3.72 26.76
CA LYS A 29 19.98 -2.42 26.09
C LYS A 29 20.73 -2.51 24.75
N GLU A 30 21.77 -3.33 24.69
CA GLU A 30 22.57 -3.59 23.50
C GLU A 30 21.74 -4.29 22.43
N GLN A 31 20.96 -5.31 22.80
CA GLN A 31 20.05 -6.00 21.88
C GLN A 31 19.00 -5.05 21.30
N TYR A 32 18.43 -4.18 22.13
CA TYR A 32 17.50 -3.15 21.68
C TYR A 32 18.18 -2.11 20.77
N ALA A 33 19.42 -1.69 21.09
CA ALA A 33 20.16 -0.74 20.28
C ALA A 33 20.51 -1.31 18.90
N GLU A 34 20.85 -2.60 18.81
CA GLU A 34 21.03 -3.30 17.55
C GLU A 34 19.73 -3.36 16.75
N LEU A 35 18.62 -3.65 17.43
CA LEU A 35 17.29 -3.69 16.82
C LEU A 35 16.88 -2.32 16.27
N GLU A 36 17.04 -1.24 17.06
CA GLU A 36 16.77 0.13 16.63
C GLU A 36 17.69 0.57 15.47
N ALA A 37 18.95 0.13 15.47
CA ALA A 37 19.90 0.38 14.39
C ALA A 37 19.63 -0.46 13.13
N GLY A 38 18.66 -1.37 13.15
CA GLY A 38 18.35 -2.28 12.04
C GLY A 38 19.42 -3.37 11.84
N LYS A 39 20.24 -3.66 12.85
CA LYS A 39 21.26 -4.71 12.82
C LYS A 39 20.71 -6.09 13.21
N SER A 40 19.54 -6.12 13.84
CA SER A 40 18.82 -7.34 14.18
C SER A 40 17.37 -7.27 13.69
N ILE A 41 16.82 -8.44 13.40
CA ILE A 41 15.46 -8.58 12.86
C ILE A 41 14.44 -8.44 13.99
N LEU A 42 13.41 -7.62 13.76
CA LEU A 42 12.28 -7.51 14.69
C LEU A 42 11.42 -8.77 14.62
N LYS A 43 11.55 -9.61 15.63
CA LYS A 43 10.74 -10.83 15.77
C LYS A 43 9.28 -10.47 16.07
N PHE A 44 8.36 -11.28 15.56
CA PHE A 44 6.92 -11.10 15.76
C PHE A 44 6.50 -10.96 17.24
N GLU A 45 7.00 -11.83 18.12
CA GLU A 45 6.68 -11.73 19.55
C GLU A 45 7.19 -10.42 20.18
N THR A 46 8.37 -9.94 19.76
CA THR A 46 8.90 -8.65 20.19
C THR A 46 8.05 -7.49 19.67
N ALA A 47 7.64 -7.56 18.41
CA ALA A 47 6.75 -6.61 17.76
C ALA A 47 5.38 -6.51 18.47
N LYS A 48 4.80 -7.64 18.86
CA LYS A 48 3.54 -7.70 19.61
C LYS A 48 3.66 -7.03 20.98
N HIS A 49 4.76 -7.23 21.70
CA HIS A 49 5.02 -6.55 22.97
C HIS A 49 5.23 -5.04 22.79
N LEU A 50 5.90 -4.62 21.70
CA LEU A 50 6.08 -3.22 21.36
C LEU A 50 4.75 -2.50 21.12
N ASP A 51 3.85 -3.09 20.32
CA ASP A 51 2.52 -2.51 20.05
C ASP A 51 1.69 -2.41 21.34
N ALA A 52 1.70 -3.46 22.17
CA ALA A 52 1.00 -3.45 23.46
C ALA A 52 1.58 -2.40 24.42
N PHE A 53 2.90 -2.22 24.42
CA PHE A 53 3.59 -1.28 25.30
C PHE A 53 3.37 0.17 24.91
N PHE A 54 3.53 0.49 23.62
CA PHE A 54 3.33 1.85 23.13
C PHE A 54 1.86 2.25 23.12
N LYS A 55 0.94 1.30 23.30
CA LYS A 55 -0.51 1.49 23.11
C LYS A 55 -0.79 2.28 21.84
N SER A 56 0.02 2.06 20.81
CA SER A 56 -0.08 2.85 19.59
C SER A 56 -1.41 2.54 18.95
N GLU A 57 -2.12 3.59 18.53
CA GLU A 57 -3.35 3.47 17.73
C GLU A 57 -3.11 2.74 16.40
N THR A 58 -1.84 2.52 16.02
CA THR A 58 -1.40 1.81 14.83
C THR A 58 -0.61 0.55 15.18
N CYS A 59 -0.93 -0.57 14.52
CA CYS A 59 -0.31 -1.88 14.68
C CYS A 59 1.01 -2.04 13.89
N TYR A 60 1.81 -0.97 13.82
CA TYR A 60 2.97 -0.89 12.93
C TYR A 60 4.03 -1.95 13.25
N PHE A 61 4.37 -2.12 14.54
CA PHE A 61 5.40 -3.09 14.90
C PHE A 61 4.89 -4.51 14.67
N TYR A 62 3.62 -4.80 14.95
CA TYR A 62 2.99 -6.09 14.65
C TYR A 62 3.05 -6.45 13.16
N ILE A 63 2.73 -5.51 12.26
CA ILE A 63 2.82 -5.73 10.81
C ILE A 63 4.27 -6.00 10.39
N LEU A 64 5.23 -5.20 10.87
CA LEU A 64 6.64 -5.39 10.55
C LEU A 64 7.17 -6.74 11.08
N GLY A 65 6.75 -7.13 12.28
CA GLY A 65 7.07 -8.42 12.87
C GLY A 65 6.49 -9.60 12.08
N LEU A 66 5.26 -9.48 11.58
CA LEU A 66 4.64 -10.48 10.71
C LEU A 66 5.38 -10.61 9.38
N GLN A 67 5.78 -9.49 8.77
CA GLN A 67 6.55 -9.50 7.53
C GLN A 67 7.88 -10.23 7.71
N HIS A 68 8.62 -9.94 8.79
CA HIS A 68 9.87 -10.64 9.08
C HIS A 68 9.66 -12.13 9.35
N GLN A 69 8.61 -12.50 10.09
CA GLN A 69 8.30 -13.92 10.33
C GLN A 69 7.91 -14.65 9.04
N LEU A 70 7.16 -13.99 8.15
CA LEU A 70 6.82 -14.53 6.85
C LEU A 70 8.07 -14.81 6.02
N MET A 71 9.00 -13.85 5.93
CA MET A 71 10.27 -14.01 5.21
C MET A 71 11.09 -15.17 5.78
N ALA A 72 11.25 -15.24 7.10
CA ALA A 72 11.98 -16.34 7.75
C ALA A 72 11.33 -17.71 7.50
N THR A 73 9.99 -17.77 7.47
CA THR A 73 9.26 -19.01 7.16
C THR A 73 9.42 -19.40 5.68
N GLN A 74 9.50 -18.42 4.77
CA GLN A 74 9.77 -18.67 3.35
C GLN A 74 11.18 -19.24 3.14
N GLU A 75 12.19 -18.69 3.82
CA GLU A 75 13.56 -19.23 3.81
C GLU A 75 13.59 -20.69 4.31
N GLU A 76 12.94 -20.98 5.44
CA GLU A 76 12.87 -22.34 5.99
C GLU A 76 12.16 -23.31 5.02
N LEU A 77 11.10 -22.85 4.36
CA LEU A 77 10.40 -23.65 3.34
C LEU A 77 11.29 -23.95 2.14
N ILE A 78 12.04 -22.96 1.66
CA ILE A 78 13.00 -23.12 0.56
C ILE A 78 14.06 -24.16 0.94
N ASP A 79 14.59 -24.10 2.16
CA ASP A 79 15.56 -25.07 2.65
C ASP A 79 15.00 -26.49 2.74
N LEU A 80 13.74 -26.64 3.18
CA LEU A 80 13.06 -27.92 3.21
C LEU A 80 12.83 -28.48 1.81
N LEU A 81 12.41 -27.65 0.86
CA LEU A 81 12.22 -28.04 -0.54
C LEU A 81 13.54 -28.45 -1.19
N LYS A 82 14.64 -27.73 -0.92
CA LYS A 82 15.99 -28.11 -1.37
C LYS A 82 16.39 -29.48 -0.83
N LYS A 83 16.25 -29.70 0.48
CA LYS A 83 16.56 -31.00 1.11
C LYS A 83 15.72 -32.14 0.53
N GLN A 84 14.44 -31.89 0.25
CA GLN A 84 13.54 -32.86 -0.35
C GLN A 84 13.96 -33.19 -1.80
N ALA A 85 14.32 -32.19 -2.61
CA ALA A 85 14.77 -32.40 -3.98
C ALA A 85 16.10 -33.19 -4.04
N VAL A 86 17.03 -32.91 -3.13
CA VAL A 86 18.27 -33.71 -2.98
C VAL A 86 17.95 -35.15 -2.57
N GLY A 87 17.07 -35.35 -1.59
CA GLY A 87 16.65 -36.68 -1.15
C GLY A 87 15.94 -37.50 -2.23
N ASN A 88 15.24 -36.83 -3.15
CA ASN A 88 14.58 -37.45 -4.30
C ASN A 88 15.52 -37.71 -5.50
N GLY A 89 16.77 -37.23 -5.45
CA GLY A 89 17.71 -37.29 -6.56
C GLY A 89 17.36 -36.36 -7.73
N GLU A 90 16.48 -35.38 -7.50
CA GLU A 90 16.09 -34.35 -8.47
C GLU A 90 17.13 -33.22 -8.57
N LEU A 91 17.96 -33.08 -7.53
CA LEU A 91 19.05 -32.11 -7.41
C LEU A 91 20.26 -32.81 -6.79
N SER A 92 21.46 -32.60 -7.34
CA SER A 92 22.70 -33.08 -6.70
C SER A 92 23.08 -32.18 -5.51
N GLU A 93 23.84 -32.73 -4.55
CA GLU A 93 24.37 -31.94 -3.41
C GLU A 93 25.24 -30.77 -3.89
N GLU A 94 25.95 -30.94 -5.01
CA GLU A 94 26.79 -29.91 -5.62
C GLU A 94 25.95 -28.81 -6.28
N GLU A 95 24.82 -29.14 -6.91
CA GLU A 95 23.85 -28.15 -7.41
C GLU A 95 23.13 -27.41 -6.29
N ALA A 96 22.80 -28.10 -5.18
CA ALA A 96 22.18 -27.49 -4.00
C ALA A 96 23.13 -26.51 -3.29
N SER A 97 24.43 -26.82 -3.21
CA SER A 97 25.45 -25.90 -2.68
C SER A 97 25.84 -24.78 -3.65
N ASN A 98 25.81 -25.01 -4.97
CA ASN A 98 26.04 -23.96 -5.96
C ASN A 98 24.89 -22.93 -6.02
N LEU A 99 23.67 -23.33 -5.63
CA LEU A 99 22.55 -22.43 -5.35
C LEU A 99 22.82 -21.46 -4.19
N GLU A 100 23.72 -21.81 -3.25
CA GLU A 100 24.17 -20.92 -2.16
C GLU A 100 25.41 -20.09 -2.57
N ALA A 101 26.23 -20.55 -3.52
CA ALA A 101 27.40 -19.82 -4.00
C ALA A 101 27.08 -18.76 -5.09
N LEU A 102 25.90 -18.86 -5.71
CA LEU A 102 25.34 -17.80 -6.57
C LEU A 102 24.79 -16.60 -5.75
N ASP A 103 24.82 -16.69 -4.42
CA ASP A 103 24.24 -15.73 -3.47
C ASP A 103 25.15 -14.51 -3.18
N GLU A 104 26.37 -14.43 -3.74
CA GLU A 104 27.22 -13.23 -3.57
C GLU A 104 27.47 -12.45 -4.87
N SER A 105 27.07 -12.97 -6.03
CA SER A 105 27.10 -12.19 -7.26
C SER A 105 26.02 -12.63 -8.24
N SER A 106 25.09 -11.70 -8.51
CA SER A 106 24.01 -11.74 -9.50
C SER A 106 22.72 -12.43 -9.06
N GLU A 107 21.69 -11.59 -8.87
CA GLU A 107 20.26 -11.96 -8.83
C GLU A 107 19.65 -12.49 -7.52
N LEU A 108 20.29 -12.29 -6.37
CA LEU A 108 19.55 -12.23 -5.10
C LEU A 108 18.51 -11.11 -5.18
N GLU A 109 17.26 -11.53 -5.27
CA GLU A 109 16.04 -10.83 -4.88
C GLU A 109 16.17 -9.30 -4.92
N LYS A 110 15.95 -8.72 -6.11
CA LYS A 110 15.49 -7.34 -6.15
C LYS A 110 14.19 -7.31 -5.35
N ILE A 111 14.27 -6.90 -4.07
CA ILE A 111 13.13 -6.59 -3.22
C ILE A 111 12.12 -5.89 -4.14
N PRO A 112 10.91 -6.47 -4.34
CA PRO A 112 9.97 -5.92 -5.29
C PRO A 112 9.78 -4.45 -4.99
N GLU A 113 10.22 -3.62 -5.92
CA GLU A 113 10.15 -2.18 -5.77
C GLU A 113 8.69 -1.78 -5.55
N LEU A 114 8.43 -1.09 -4.44
CA LEU A 114 7.06 -0.75 -4.04
C LEU A 114 6.43 0.15 -5.12
N LEU A 115 5.12 0.01 -5.34
CA LEU A 115 4.40 0.83 -6.32
C LEU A 115 4.63 2.33 -6.09
N LEU A 116 4.69 2.73 -4.82
CA LEU A 116 4.94 4.11 -4.43
C LEU A 116 6.34 4.59 -4.84
N GLU A 117 7.35 3.73 -4.86
CA GLU A 117 8.72 4.09 -5.28
C GLU A 117 8.80 4.29 -6.80
N LYS A 118 7.95 3.59 -7.56
CA LYS A 118 7.85 3.70 -9.02
C LYS A 118 7.12 4.95 -9.47
N VAL A 119 6.26 5.52 -8.62
CA VAL A 119 5.26 6.51 -9.03
C VAL A 119 5.85 7.78 -9.67
N ALA A 120 6.99 8.24 -9.18
CA ALA A 120 7.66 9.43 -9.71
C ALA A 120 8.31 9.18 -11.09
N ARG A 121 8.73 7.93 -11.35
CA ARG A 121 9.42 7.54 -12.59
C ARG A 121 8.44 7.11 -13.67
N ASN A 122 7.44 6.32 -13.29
CA ASN A 122 6.47 5.76 -14.22
C ASN A 122 5.04 5.75 -13.64
N PRO A 123 4.41 6.93 -13.50
CA PRO A 123 3.07 7.03 -12.90
C PRO A 123 2.01 6.26 -13.71
N THR A 124 2.20 6.13 -15.03
CA THR A 124 1.28 5.36 -15.88
C THR A 124 1.33 3.88 -15.55
N GLN A 125 2.53 3.31 -15.42
CA GLN A 125 2.70 1.89 -15.07
C GLN A 125 2.09 1.59 -13.70
N VAL A 126 2.26 2.49 -12.72
CA VAL A 126 1.63 2.33 -11.40
C VAL A 126 0.11 2.26 -11.51
N ILE A 127 -0.51 3.16 -12.30
CA ILE A 127 -1.96 3.13 -12.55
C ILE A 127 -2.39 1.80 -13.18
N GLN A 128 -1.63 1.30 -14.16
CA GLN A 128 -1.90 0.01 -14.80
C GLN A 128 -1.79 -1.16 -13.82
N GLU A 129 -0.75 -1.17 -12.98
CA GLU A 129 -0.52 -2.25 -12.00
C GLU A 129 -1.65 -2.28 -10.96
N VAL A 130 -2.11 -1.13 -10.47
CA VAL A 130 -3.26 -1.07 -9.54
C VAL A 130 -4.55 -1.57 -10.21
N PHE A 131 -4.89 -1.05 -11.39
CA PHE A 131 -6.11 -1.47 -12.11
C PHE A 131 -6.04 -2.87 -12.70
N ARG A 132 -4.88 -3.53 -12.69
CA ARG A 132 -4.74 -4.96 -13.03
C ARG A 132 -5.24 -5.85 -11.89
N VAL A 133 -5.06 -5.42 -10.65
CA VAL A 133 -5.41 -6.21 -9.45
C VAL A 133 -6.80 -5.85 -8.95
N ARG A 134 -7.25 -4.62 -9.20
CA ARG A 134 -8.52 -4.12 -8.67
C ARG A 134 -9.28 -3.33 -9.73
N ASP A 135 -10.51 -3.75 -10.03
CA ASP A 135 -11.39 -3.01 -10.92
C ASP A 135 -11.99 -1.77 -10.21
N ILE A 136 -12.55 -0.85 -11.01
CA ILE A 136 -13.09 0.41 -10.51
C ILE A 136 -14.33 0.22 -9.62
N ASP A 137 -15.16 -0.80 -9.87
CA ASP A 137 -16.33 -1.08 -9.04
C ASP A 137 -15.90 -1.59 -7.65
N SER A 138 -14.94 -2.51 -7.60
CA SER A 138 -14.33 -2.97 -6.34
C SER A 138 -13.71 -1.82 -5.56
N ILE A 139 -13.03 -0.87 -6.21
CA ILE A 139 -12.51 0.34 -5.55
C ILE A 139 -13.66 1.17 -4.96
N ARG A 140 -14.76 1.37 -5.69
CA ARG A 140 -15.91 2.14 -5.21
C ARG A 140 -16.55 1.49 -3.97
N ASP A 141 -16.79 0.18 -4.03
CA ASP A 141 -17.45 -0.55 -2.95
C ASP A 141 -16.59 -0.59 -1.67
N ASP A 142 -15.29 -0.82 -1.83
CA ASP A 142 -14.34 -0.85 -0.71
C ASP A 142 -14.14 0.55 -0.10
N THR A 143 -14.00 1.59 -0.94
CA THR A 143 -13.90 2.98 -0.44
C THR A 143 -15.18 3.46 0.21
N TRP A 144 -16.35 3.00 -0.26
CA TRP A 144 -17.62 3.24 0.41
C TRP A 144 -17.66 2.61 1.80
N THR A 145 -17.14 1.38 1.94
CA THR A 145 -17.03 0.72 3.24
C THR A 145 -16.06 1.46 4.16
N TRP A 146 -14.93 1.92 3.62
CA TRP A 146 -13.96 2.72 4.35
C TRP A 146 -14.51 4.08 4.83
N ILE A 147 -15.23 4.83 3.98
CA ILE A 147 -15.80 6.12 4.41
C ILE A 147 -16.88 5.91 5.48
N LYS A 148 -17.73 4.87 5.36
CA LYS A 148 -18.73 4.52 6.37
C LYS A 148 -18.08 4.22 7.73
N ALA A 149 -17.00 3.43 7.75
CA ALA A 149 -16.27 3.13 8.97
C ALA A 149 -15.70 4.42 9.59
N ALA A 150 -15.05 5.26 8.79
CA ALA A 150 -14.42 6.48 9.29
C ALA A 150 -15.43 7.48 9.87
N ILE A 151 -16.57 7.71 9.22
CA ILE A 151 -17.59 8.66 9.71
C ILE A 151 -18.39 8.12 10.91
N ALA A 152 -18.48 6.81 11.07
CA ALA A 152 -19.11 6.17 12.22
C ALA A 152 -18.19 6.15 13.46
N ASN A 153 -16.89 6.36 13.28
CA ASN A 153 -15.92 6.29 14.35
C ASN A 153 -15.89 7.56 15.20
N ASN A 154 -16.57 7.53 16.34
CA ASN A 154 -16.63 8.60 17.32
C ASN A 154 -15.42 8.65 18.28
N LYS A 155 -14.41 7.82 18.09
CA LYS A 155 -13.17 7.78 18.89
C LYS A 155 -11.92 8.16 18.10
N SER A 156 -12.08 8.66 16.87
CA SER A 156 -10.98 8.99 15.97
C SER A 156 -10.81 10.48 15.77
N SER A 157 -9.79 10.86 15.00
CA SER A 157 -9.64 12.21 14.45
C SER A 157 -10.86 12.71 13.68
N CYS A 158 -11.77 11.82 13.25
CA CYS A 158 -13.03 12.16 12.59
C CYS A 158 -14.22 12.37 13.56
N GLU A 159 -14.00 12.48 14.88
CA GLU A 159 -15.09 12.77 15.82
C GLU A 159 -15.73 14.16 15.54
N GLU A 160 -14.94 15.15 15.14
CA GLU A 160 -15.44 16.50 14.88
C GLU A 160 -16.30 16.56 13.60
N GLU A 161 -17.48 17.16 13.68
CA GLU A 161 -18.42 17.28 12.55
C GLU A 161 -17.78 17.96 11.32
N GLY A 162 -16.99 19.02 11.54
CA GLY A 162 -16.28 19.71 10.46
C GLY A 162 -15.27 18.80 9.76
N ILE A 163 -14.61 17.90 10.50
CA ILE A 163 -13.67 16.94 9.94
C ILE A 163 -14.41 15.87 9.12
N ARG A 164 -15.55 15.36 9.63
CA ARG A 164 -16.38 14.40 8.87
C ARG A 164 -16.87 14.99 7.55
N LEU A 165 -17.37 16.23 7.58
CA LEU A 165 -17.84 16.91 6.37
C LEU A 165 -16.70 17.13 5.36
N THR A 166 -15.51 17.49 5.86
CA THR A 166 -14.31 17.60 5.04
C THR A 166 -13.95 16.26 4.39
N LEU A 167 -13.98 15.17 5.16
CA LEU A 167 -13.68 13.83 4.66
C LEU A 167 -14.72 13.34 3.64
N MET A 168 -16.01 13.57 3.88
CA MET A 168 -17.07 13.22 2.93
C MET A 168 -16.97 14.01 1.62
N THR A 169 -16.56 15.28 1.70
CA THR A 169 -16.30 16.11 0.50
C THR A 169 -15.11 15.56 -0.27
N PHE A 170 -14.00 15.30 0.43
CA PHE A 170 -12.82 14.69 -0.15
C PHE A 170 -13.11 13.33 -0.80
N TYR A 171 -13.89 12.47 -0.15
CA TYR A 171 -14.30 11.17 -0.70
C TYR A 171 -14.99 11.31 -2.06
N LYS A 172 -15.92 12.25 -2.20
CA LYS A 172 -16.62 12.49 -3.47
C LYS A 172 -15.66 12.94 -4.56
N ASP A 173 -14.79 13.89 -4.26
CA ASP A 173 -13.81 14.38 -5.25
C ASP A 173 -12.80 13.29 -5.63
N LEU A 174 -12.44 12.44 -4.67
CA LEU A 174 -11.55 11.30 -4.89
C LEU A 174 -12.18 10.27 -5.83
N LEU A 175 -13.46 9.94 -5.69
CA LEU A 175 -14.13 9.01 -6.62
C LEU A 175 -14.06 9.51 -8.07
N VAL A 176 -14.34 10.80 -8.28
CA VAL A 176 -14.26 11.44 -9.61
C VAL A 176 -12.83 11.33 -10.17
N LEU A 177 -11.81 11.55 -9.34
CA LEU A 177 -10.41 11.36 -9.74
C LEU A 177 -10.10 9.90 -10.13
N LEU A 178 -10.54 8.94 -9.32
CA LEU A 178 -10.27 7.51 -9.56
C LEU A 178 -10.93 7.03 -10.85
N GLU A 179 -12.15 7.50 -11.16
CA GLU A 179 -12.80 7.23 -12.44
C GLU A 179 -12.04 7.83 -13.62
N ALA A 180 -11.53 9.07 -13.48
CA ALA A 180 -10.74 9.70 -14.53
C ALA A 180 -9.44 8.92 -14.80
N LEU A 181 -8.76 8.46 -13.76
CA LEU A 181 -7.57 7.61 -13.89
C LEU A 181 -7.90 6.27 -14.56
N HIS A 182 -9.05 5.68 -14.24
CA HIS A 182 -9.52 4.46 -14.90
C HIS A 182 -9.72 4.70 -16.41
N LEU A 183 -10.38 5.80 -16.79
CA LEU A 183 -10.56 6.16 -18.20
C LEU A 183 -9.24 6.40 -18.93
N ILE A 184 -8.29 7.11 -18.31
CA ILE A 184 -6.95 7.33 -18.86
C ILE A 184 -6.24 5.98 -19.10
N ASN A 185 -6.38 5.05 -18.15
CA ASN A 185 -5.81 3.71 -18.26
C ASN A 185 -6.43 2.91 -19.42
N GLU A 186 -7.76 2.88 -19.52
CA GLU A 186 -8.47 2.16 -20.58
C GLU A 186 -8.19 2.74 -21.96
N LYS A 187 -8.12 4.07 -22.10
CA LYS A 187 -7.75 4.73 -23.36
C LYS A 187 -6.37 4.28 -23.84
N ARG A 188 -5.38 4.23 -22.94
CA ARG A 188 -4.03 3.76 -23.29
C ARG A 188 -3.99 2.27 -23.64
N LYS A 189 -4.78 1.43 -22.97
CA LYS A 189 -4.90 0.00 -23.36
C LYS A 189 -5.39 -0.13 -24.80
N CYS A 190 -6.39 0.66 -25.19
CA CYS A 190 -6.90 0.69 -26.57
C CYS A 190 -5.83 1.18 -27.57
N GLU A 191 -5.13 2.28 -27.27
CA GLU A 191 -4.06 2.81 -28.13
C GLU A 191 -2.94 1.79 -28.36
N ASN A 192 -2.54 1.06 -27.31
CA ASN A 192 -1.52 0.01 -27.40
C ASN A 192 -2.00 -1.22 -28.17
N ALA A 193 -3.29 -1.57 -28.10
CA ALA A 193 -3.87 -2.69 -28.83
C ALA A 193 -4.00 -2.43 -30.33
N VAL A 194 -4.29 -1.19 -30.73
CA VAL A 194 -4.41 -0.79 -32.15
C VAL A 194 -3.05 -0.86 -32.88
N GLY A 195 -1.93 -0.75 -32.15
CA GLY A 195 -0.58 -0.92 -32.71
C GLY A 195 -0.18 -2.37 -33.06
N VAL A 196 -1.00 -3.37 -32.73
CA VAL A 196 -0.65 -4.80 -32.87
C VAL A 196 -1.47 -5.53 -33.96
N THR A 197 -2.56 -4.95 -34.47
CA THR A 197 -3.40 -5.62 -35.49
C THR A 197 -4.14 -4.63 -36.39
N GLU A 198 -3.63 -4.41 -37.60
CA GLU A 198 -4.47 -4.04 -38.75
C GLU A 198 -5.22 -5.30 -39.21
N SER A 199 -6.48 -5.48 -38.80
CA SER A 199 -7.53 -6.08 -39.63
C SER A 199 -8.89 -6.12 -38.91
N ILE A 200 -9.79 -5.24 -39.38
CA ILE A 200 -11.22 -5.44 -39.66
C ILE A 200 -12.03 -6.37 -38.75
N GLY A 201 -13.04 -5.80 -38.09
CA GLY A 201 -14.24 -6.53 -37.69
C GLY A 201 -14.97 -5.90 -36.51
N ALA A 202 -15.93 -5.03 -36.81
CA ALA A 202 -16.89 -4.54 -35.83
C ALA A 202 -17.53 -5.71 -35.07
N HIS A 203 -17.50 -5.67 -33.74
CA HIS A 203 -18.54 -6.09 -32.77
C HIS A 203 -17.88 -6.29 -31.40
N THR A 204 -17.82 -5.24 -30.58
CA THR A 204 -17.61 -5.39 -29.13
C THR A 204 -18.73 -4.68 -28.38
N THR A 205 -19.94 -5.23 -28.51
CA THR A 205 -21.04 -4.96 -27.57
C THR A 205 -20.84 -5.82 -26.32
N ALA A 206 -19.78 -5.56 -25.57
CA ALA A 206 -19.73 -5.89 -24.16
C ALA A 206 -19.77 -4.54 -23.45
N ARG A 207 -20.98 -4.09 -23.10
CA ARG A 207 -21.18 -2.93 -22.24
C ARG A 207 -20.56 -3.31 -20.89
N SER A 208 -19.28 -3.01 -20.74
CA SER A 208 -18.47 -3.43 -19.59
C SER A 208 -19.11 -2.86 -18.32
N GLN A 209 -19.14 -3.66 -17.27
CA GLN A 209 -19.72 -3.28 -15.97
C GLN A 209 -18.99 -2.09 -15.33
N ASN A 210 -17.87 -1.63 -15.90
CA ASN A 210 -16.99 -0.58 -15.39
C ASN A 210 -17.27 0.82 -15.99
N GLN A 211 -18.53 1.22 -16.17
CA GLN A 211 -18.81 2.58 -16.64
C GLN A 211 -18.52 3.63 -15.55
N PRO A 212 -18.02 4.83 -15.90
CA PRO A 212 -18.02 5.98 -15.00
C PRO A 212 -19.42 6.22 -14.46
N ARG A 213 -19.55 6.38 -13.14
CA ARG A 213 -20.83 6.65 -12.48
C ARG A 213 -20.91 8.11 -12.05
N ASP A 214 -19.78 8.67 -11.65
CA ASP A 214 -19.68 9.99 -11.02
C ASP A 214 -19.15 11.07 -11.98
N LEU A 215 -18.56 10.70 -13.12
CA LEU A 215 -18.14 11.65 -14.16
C LEU A 215 -19.33 12.14 -15.02
N VAL A 216 -19.48 13.46 -15.10
CA VAL A 216 -20.34 14.11 -16.11
C VAL A 216 -19.75 13.86 -17.50
N TYR A 217 -20.60 13.74 -18.53
CA TYR A 217 -20.22 13.45 -19.91
C TYR A 217 -19.02 14.27 -20.42
N GLU A 218 -18.95 15.56 -20.05
CA GLU A 218 -17.86 16.47 -20.42
C GLU A 218 -16.51 16.02 -19.84
N LEU A 219 -16.49 15.50 -18.62
CA LEU A 219 -15.28 15.00 -17.96
C LEU A 219 -14.88 13.61 -18.48
N VAL A 220 -15.83 12.82 -18.97
CA VAL A 220 -15.54 11.55 -19.66
C VAL A 220 -14.73 11.80 -20.94
N MET A 221 -14.98 12.92 -21.62
CA MET A 221 -14.27 13.29 -22.85
C MET A 221 -12.88 13.89 -22.60
N ASN A 222 -12.62 14.38 -21.38
CA ASN A 222 -11.34 14.99 -21.02
C ASN A 222 -10.97 14.63 -19.56
N PRO A 223 -10.64 13.36 -19.27
CA PRO A 223 -10.33 12.93 -17.92
C PRO A 223 -9.08 13.62 -17.36
N GLU A 224 -8.17 14.11 -18.20
CA GLU A 224 -7.00 14.89 -17.77
C GLU A 224 -7.39 16.23 -17.12
N GLN A 225 -8.54 16.82 -17.50
CA GLN A 225 -9.05 18.03 -16.86
C GLN A 225 -9.45 17.78 -15.40
N VAL A 226 -9.92 16.58 -15.07
CA VAL A 226 -10.25 16.19 -13.69
C VAL A 226 -9.02 16.25 -12.81
N LEU A 227 -7.87 15.75 -13.29
CA LEU A 227 -6.60 15.80 -12.55
C LEU A 227 -6.24 17.26 -12.24
N LYS A 228 -6.33 18.14 -13.25
CA LYS A 228 -6.04 19.56 -13.06
C LYS A 228 -6.92 20.20 -12.00
N SER A 229 -8.24 20.07 -12.12
CA SER A 229 -9.19 20.64 -11.15
C SER A 229 -9.02 20.05 -9.74
N PHE A 230 -8.67 18.76 -9.64
CA PHE A 230 -8.41 18.11 -8.36
C PHE A 230 -7.18 18.71 -7.66
N TYR A 231 -6.05 18.89 -8.36
CA TYR A 231 -4.83 19.46 -7.77
C TYR A 231 -4.81 20.99 -7.67
N GLU A 232 -5.75 21.68 -8.31
CA GLU A 232 -6.06 23.09 -8.01
C GLU A 232 -6.74 23.23 -6.64
N LYS A 233 -7.55 22.24 -6.26
CA LYS A 233 -8.27 22.20 -4.97
C LYS A 233 -7.42 21.64 -3.83
N TYR A 234 -6.60 20.62 -4.12
CA TYR A 234 -5.85 19.89 -3.11
C TYR A 234 -4.35 19.89 -3.38
N THR A 235 -3.56 20.30 -2.38
CA THR A 235 -2.12 20.08 -2.41
C THR A 235 -1.78 18.63 -2.04
N LEU A 236 -0.67 18.11 -2.57
CA LEU A 236 -0.22 16.75 -2.23
C LEU A 236 -0.02 16.56 -0.72
N LYS A 237 0.52 17.57 -0.02
CA LYS A 237 0.68 17.53 1.44
C LYS A 237 -0.67 17.39 2.17
N GLN A 238 -1.71 18.10 1.74
CA GLN A 238 -3.05 17.98 2.31
C GLN A 238 -3.64 16.60 2.03
N LEU A 239 -3.47 16.07 0.82
CA LEU A 239 -3.96 14.74 0.46
C LEU A 239 -3.36 13.67 1.36
N ARG A 240 -2.04 13.70 1.59
CA ARG A 240 -1.36 12.76 2.50
C ARG A 240 -1.94 12.81 3.91
N PHE A 241 -2.19 14.01 4.42
CA PHE A 241 -2.81 14.20 5.74
C PHE A 241 -4.25 13.66 5.78
N LEU A 242 -5.08 13.95 4.76
CA LEU A 242 -6.45 13.45 4.68
C LEU A 242 -6.50 11.92 4.59
N PHE A 243 -5.63 11.32 3.77
CA PHE A 243 -5.51 9.86 3.67
C PHE A 243 -5.09 9.22 4.98
N TRP A 244 -4.12 9.81 5.68
CA TRP A 244 -3.71 9.33 6.99
C TRP A 244 -4.85 9.34 8.00
N ASN A 245 -5.56 10.47 8.13
CA ASN A 245 -6.70 10.58 9.04
C ASN A 245 -7.83 9.62 8.66
N TRP A 246 -8.06 9.41 7.37
CA TRP A 246 -9.07 8.47 6.91
C TRP A 246 -8.69 7.03 7.25
N LEU A 247 -7.42 6.66 7.09
CA LEU A 247 -6.91 5.33 7.45
C LEU A 247 -7.01 5.09 8.96
N ASP A 248 -6.53 6.05 9.74
CA ASP A 248 -6.59 6.06 11.20
C ASP A 248 -8.03 5.86 11.69
N ALA A 249 -8.98 6.64 11.17
CA ALA A 249 -10.40 6.53 11.52
C ALA A 249 -11.03 5.20 11.06
N GLY A 250 -10.60 4.65 9.93
CA GLY A 250 -11.06 3.34 9.44
C GLY A 250 -10.56 2.19 10.30
N ILE A 251 -9.27 2.18 10.64
CA ILE A 251 -8.62 1.04 11.32
C ILE A 251 -8.94 0.98 12.82
N SER A 252 -9.16 2.15 13.43
CA SER A 252 -9.55 2.29 14.85
C SER A 252 -11.06 2.14 15.07
N ASN A 253 -11.86 1.95 14.01
CA ASN A 253 -13.28 1.72 14.18
C ASN A 253 -13.53 0.34 14.82
N GLU A 254 -14.25 0.34 15.94
CA GLU A 254 -14.80 -0.85 16.58
C GLU A 254 -16.29 -0.94 16.19
N GLY A 255 -16.63 -1.73 15.18
CA GLY A 255 -18.02 -2.11 14.87
C GLY A 255 -18.46 -2.05 13.41
N VAL A 256 -17.86 -1.21 12.56
CA VAL A 256 -18.31 -1.07 11.16
C VAL A 256 -17.20 -1.43 10.17
N GLY A 257 -17.24 -2.67 9.69
CA GLY A 257 -16.58 -3.13 8.46
C GLY A 257 -15.12 -3.57 8.60
N TYR A 258 -14.47 -3.33 9.74
CA TYR A 258 -13.07 -3.70 9.99
C TYR A 258 -12.87 -4.24 11.41
N ASP A 259 -13.73 -5.17 11.82
CA ASP A 259 -13.71 -5.73 13.17
C ASP A 259 -12.61 -6.79 13.31
N GLU A 260 -12.30 -7.50 12.23
CA GLU A 260 -11.30 -8.55 12.19
C GLU A 260 -9.92 -8.06 11.72
N GLY A 261 -8.87 -8.78 12.09
CA GLY A 261 -7.50 -8.47 11.66
C GLY A 261 -7.34 -8.54 10.14
N ILE A 262 -7.99 -9.52 9.49
CA ILE A 262 -7.97 -9.70 8.03
C ILE A 262 -8.60 -8.51 7.31
N GLU A 263 -9.74 -8.03 7.80
CA GLU A 263 -10.42 -6.87 7.21
C GLU A 263 -9.55 -5.61 7.30
N ARG A 264 -8.89 -5.39 8.44
CA ARG A 264 -7.92 -4.29 8.60
C ARG A 264 -6.73 -4.43 7.65
N SER A 265 -6.25 -5.65 7.38
CA SER A 265 -5.21 -5.89 6.37
C SER A 265 -5.69 -5.53 4.96
N PHE A 266 -6.93 -5.87 4.60
CA PHE A 266 -7.51 -5.44 3.32
C PHE A 266 -7.66 -3.93 3.21
N LEU A 267 -8.01 -3.24 4.30
CA LEU A 267 -8.03 -1.78 4.35
C LEU A 267 -6.64 -1.17 4.08
N LEU A 268 -5.59 -1.72 4.67
CA LEU A 268 -4.22 -1.25 4.44
C LEU A 268 -3.81 -1.41 2.97
N LEU A 269 -4.15 -2.55 2.35
CA LEU A 269 -3.90 -2.79 0.92
C LEU A 269 -4.71 -1.84 0.04
N LEU A 270 -5.97 -1.59 0.37
CA LEU A 270 -6.81 -0.60 -0.31
C LEU A 270 -6.21 0.81 -0.22
N TYR A 271 -5.81 1.21 1.00
CA TYR A 271 -5.14 2.48 1.25
C TYR A 271 -3.90 2.63 0.37
N GLU A 272 -3.04 1.62 0.32
CA GLU A 272 -1.81 1.66 -0.47
C GLU A 272 -2.11 1.85 -1.96
N HIS A 273 -3.05 1.08 -2.51
CA HIS A 273 -3.42 1.19 -3.92
C HIS A 273 -4.00 2.56 -4.29
N ILE A 274 -4.92 3.09 -3.48
CA ILE A 274 -5.52 4.40 -3.73
C ILE A 274 -4.49 5.50 -3.56
N TYR A 275 -3.63 5.40 -2.55
CA TYR A 275 -2.55 6.34 -2.32
C TYR A 275 -1.58 6.36 -3.51
N CYS A 276 -1.22 5.19 -4.06
CA CYS A 276 -0.43 5.09 -5.28
C CYS A 276 -1.11 5.73 -6.49
N LEU A 277 -2.42 5.53 -6.66
CA LEU A 277 -3.19 6.19 -7.74
C LEU A 277 -3.18 7.72 -7.62
N VAL A 278 -3.35 8.25 -6.40
CA VAL A 278 -3.31 9.69 -6.15
C VAL A 278 -1.90 10.26 -6.35
N GLU A 279 -0.85 9.57 -5.92
CA GLU A 279 0.52 10.01 -6.21
C GLU A 279 0.80 9.96 -7.72
N ALA A 280 0.33 8.93 -8.42
CA ALA A 280 0.51 8.80 -9.87
C ALA A 280 -0.20 9.92 -10.62
N ALA A 281 -1.44 10.24 -10.23
CA ALA A 281 -2.21 11.33 -10.79
C ALA A 281 -1.51 12.69 -10.60
N TYR A 282 -0.85 12.90 -9.45
CA TYR A 282 -0.08 14.11 -9.20
C TYR A 282 1.07 14.24 -10.20
N TYR A 283 1.87 13.18 -10.38
CA TYR A 283 2.98 13.21 -11.33
C TYR A 283 2.51 13.33 -12.78
N LEU A 284 1.38 12.71 -13.16
CA LEU A 284 0.77 12.93 -14.49
C LEU A 284 0.39 14.41 -14.69
N ASN A 285 -0.27 15.03 -13.71
CA ASN A 285 -0.67 16.43 -13.78
C ASN A 285 0.55 17.37 -13.86
N VAL A 286 1.59 17.12 -13.06
CA VAL A 286 2.83 17.91 -13.08
C VAL A 286 3.53 17.78 -14.43
N ASN A 287 3.61 16.57 -15.00
CA ASN A 287 4.28 16.35 -16.29
C ASN A 287 3.50 17.00 -17.44
N ALA A 288 2.17 16.96 -17.42
CA ALA A 288 1.33 17.63 -18.41
C ALA A 288 1.53 19.16 -18.41
N ASN A 289 1.72 19.78 -17.24
CA ASN A 289 1.95 21.22 -17.12
C ASN A 289 3.38 21.66 -17.51
N ARG A 290 4.30 20.71 -17.73
CA ARG A 290 5.69 20.98 -18.17
C ARG A 290 5.89 20.81 -19.67
N SER A 291 4.91 20.24 -20.37
CA SER A 291 4.94 19.95 -21.81
C SER A 291 4.34 21.10 -22.60
#